data_AF-A0A9P7EZE7-F1
#
_entry.id   AF-A0A9P7EZE7-F1
#
_cell.length_a   1.000
_cell.length_b   1.000
_cell.length_c   1.000
_cell.angle_alpha   90.00
_cell.angle_beta   90.00
_cell.angle_gamma   90.00
#
_symmetry.space_group_name_H-M   'P 1'
#
loop_
_entity.id
_entity.type
_entity.pdbx_description
1 polymer ?
#
loop_
_entity_poly.entity_id
_entity_poly.type
_entity_poly.pdbx_seq_one_letter_code
_entity_poly.pdbx_strand_id
1 'polypeptide(L)'
;MITVIEFPKCAFPHAHIIIKVVPEPPLELLDTITRAEFPRNDPALRQKVEKNMLHGRDHLTQPGSRCNRDGWCIYGFPQRTQPSTTIDEHMRIHWRRHEEEDMWAVPYCPALLSLADCHFHFDVVYTASVQLPL
;
A
#
# COMPACT_ATOMS: atom_id res chain seq x y z
N MET A 1 -20.48 -5.77 -0.44
CA MET A 1 -20.99 -4.38 -0.51
C MET A 1 -19.82 -3.50 -0.89
N ILE A 2 -19.92 -2.78 -2.00
CA ILE A 2 -18.91 -1.79 -2.42
C ILE A 2 -19.43 -0.44 -1.90
N THR A 3 -18.66 0.22 -1.06
CA THR A 3 -18.97 1.57 -0.60
C THR A 3 -17.94 2.51 -1.20
N VAL A 4 -18.38 3.41 -2.07
CA VAL A 4 -17.57 4.50 -2.62
C VAL A 4 -17.95 5.77 -1.85
N ILE A 5 -16.96 6.40 -1.23
CA ILE A 5 -17.15 7.68 -0.54
C ILE A 5 -16.26 8.71 -1.24
N GLU A 6 -16.88 9.68 -1.90
CA GLU A 6 -16.21 10.81 -2.55
C GLU A 6 -16.40 12.07 -1.70
N PHE A 7 -15.30 12.74 -1.31
CA PHE A 7 -15.34 13.98 -0.52
C PHE A 7 -14.76 15.15 -1.31
N PRO A 8 -15.53 15.87 -2.15
CA PRO A 8 -14.93 16.92 -2.97
C PRO A 8 -14.59 18.17 -2.14
N LYS A 9 -13.37 18.24 -1.61
CA LYS A 9 -12.74 19.48 -1.13
C LYS A 9 -11.26 19.49 -1.53
N CYS A 10 -10.96 20.25 -2.58
CA CYS A 10 -9.64 20.60 -3.18
C CYS A 10 -9.28 19.90 -4.51
N ALA A 11 -8.59 20.66 -5.36
CA ALA A 11 -8.41 20.60 -6.82
C ALA A 11 -7.93 19.31 -7.51
N PHE A 12 -7.85 18.15 -6.84
CA PHE A 12 -7.44 16.89 -7.46
C PHE A 12 -8.52 15.80 -7.30
N PRO A 13 -8.80 15.03 -8.36
CA PRO A 13 -9.72 13.90 -8.28
C PRO A 13 -9.17 12.88 -7.28
N HIS A 14 -9.91 12.64 -6.20
CA HIS A 14 -9.59 11.64 -5.19
C HIS A 14 -10.85 10.86 -4.85
N ALA A 15 -10.69 9.58 -4.55
CA ALA A 15 -11.78 8.69 -4.18
C ALA A 15 -11.32 7.76 -3.06
N HIS A 16 -12.20 7.49 -2.09
CA HIS A 16 -12.03 6.42 -1.13
C HIS A 16 -12.93 5.26 -1.52
N ILE A 17 -12.34 4.13 -1.91
CA ILE A 17 -13.05 2.92 -2.32
C ILE A 17 -12.85 1.86 -1.24
N ILE A 18 -13.93 1.42 -0.60
CA ILE A 18 -13.90 0.37 0.41
C ILE A 18 -14.70 -0.82 -0.10
N ILE A 19 -14.05 -1.98 -0.18
CA ILE A 19 -14.64 -3.23 -0.65
C ILE A 19 -14.67 -4.23 0.49
N LYS A 20 -15.86 -4.60 0.96
CA LYS A 20 -16.03 -5.72 1.90
C LYS A 20 -16.23 -7.02 1.13
N VAL A 21 -15.29 -7.95 1.28
CA VAL A 21 -15.32 -9.28 0.68
C VAL A 21 -15.85 -10.29 1.71
N VAL A 22 -16.85 -11.08 1.33
CA VAL A 22 -17.44 -12.15 2.17
C VAL A 22 -17.69 -13.37 1.29
N PRO A 23 -17.20 -14.58 1.64
CA PRO A 23 -16.36 -14.87 2.82
C PRO A 23 -14.99 -14.18 2.74
N GLU A 24 -14.31 -14.01 3.88
CA GLU A 24 -12.96 -13.45 3.91
C GLU A 24 -12.00 -14.33 3.10
N PRO A 25 -11.18 -13.74 2.21
CA PRO A 25 -10.26 -14.52 1.40
C PRO A 25 -9.13 -15.09 2.25
N PRO A 26 -8.61 -16.28 1.90
CA PRO A 26 -7.41 -16.81 2.52
C PRO A 26 -6.21 -15.90 2.20
N LEU A 27 -5.21 -15.88 3.09
CA LEU A 27 -4.07 -14.97 3.00
C LEU A 27 -3.29 -15.15 1.69
N GLU A 28 -3.19 -16.38 1.21
CA GLU A 28 -2.51 -16.75 -0.04
C GLU A 28 -3.17 -16.11 -1.26
N LEU A 29 -4.48 -15.83 -1.21
CA LEU A 29 -5.17 -15.15 -2.28
C LEU A 29 -4.84 -13.66 -2.32
N LEU A 30 -4.46 -13.05 -1.20
CA LEU A 30 -4.12 -11.63 -1.15
C LEU A 30 -2.89 -11.29 -1.98
N ASP A 31 -1.91 -12.18 -2.05
CA ASP A 31 -0.71 -12.02 -2.91
C ASP A 31 -1.04 -11.96 -4.42
N THR A 32 -2.23 -12.43 -4.81
CA THR A 32 -2.71 -12.32 -6.19
C THR A 32 -3.31 -10.95 -6.49
N ILE A 33 -3.81 -10.25 -5.46
CA ILE A 33 -4.49 -8.96 -5.56
C ILE A 33 -3.53 -7.82 -5.29
N THR A 34 -2.67 -7.97 -4.28
CA THR A 34 -1.78 -6.94 -3.75
C THR A 34 -0.34 -7.42 -3.82
N ARG A 35 0.56 -6.51 -4.16
CA ARG A 35 2.01 -6.74 -4.11
C ARG A 35 2.68 -5.60 -3.38
N ALA A 36 3.77 -5.92 -2.71
CA ALA A 36 4.67 -4.93 -2.12
C ALA A 36 6.11 -5.13 -2.64
N GLU A 37 6.23 -5.68 -3.85
CA GLU A 37 7.48 -6.07 -4.50
C GLU A 37 7.56 -5.40 -5.86
N PHE A 38 8.77 -5.09 -6.33
CA PHE A 38 8.95 -4.62 -7.70
C PHE A 38 8.68 -5.75 -8.70
N PRO A 39 7.97 -5.50 -9.79
CA PRO A 39 7.81 -6.49 -10.85
C PRO A 39 9.17 -6.78 -11.50
N ARG A 40 9.61 -8.05 -11.48
CA ARG A 40 10.85 -8.48 -12.14
C ARG A 40 10.65 -8.91 -13.60
N ASN A 41 9.48 -9.47 -13.91
CA ASN A 41 9.13 -9.98 -15.23
C ASN A 41 8.18 -9.07 -16.03
N ASP A 42 7.89 -7.87 -15.54
CA ASP A 42 6.99 -6.91 -16.17
C ASP A 42 7.59 -5.49 -16.11
N PRO A 43 8.41 -5.10 -17.10
CA PRO A 43 9.06 -3.80 -17.12
C PRO A 43 8.07 -2.62 -17.15
N ALA A 44 6.92 -2.79 -17.78
CA ALA A 44 5.91 -1.73 -17.90
C ALA A 44 5.25 -1.46 -16.54
N LEU A 45 4.86 -2.50 -15.81
CA LEU A 45 4.36 -2.35 -14.44
C LEU A 45 5.47 -1.83 -13.52
N ARG A 46 6.72 -2.29 -13.69
CA ARG A 46 7.85 -1.83 -12.88
C ARG A 46 8.04 -0.32 -12.98
N GLN A 47 8.00 0.24 -14.19
CA GLN A 47 8.07 1.69 -14.39
C GLN A 47 6.96 2.43 -13.65
N LYS A 48 5.73 1.88 -13.63
CA LYS A 48 4.60 2.48 -12.90
C LYS A 48 4.77 2.39 -11.39
N VAL A 49 5.35 1.29 -10.88
CA VAL A 49 5.68 1.13 -9.46
C VAL A 49 6.75 2.14 -9.05
N GLU A 50 7.82 2.26 -9.83
CA GLU A 50 8.90 3.23 -9.59
C GLU A 50 8.38 4.67 -9.56
N LYS A 51 7.48 5.01 -10.47
CA LYS A 51 6.89 6.34 -10.59
C LYS A 51 5.90 6.65 -9.46
N ASN A 52 5.04 5.70 -9.11
CA ASN A 52 3.84 6.00 -8.31
C ASN A 52 3.80 5.32 -6.93
N MET A 53 4.50 4.22 -6.71
CA MET A 53 4.34 3.34 -5.55
C MET A 53 5.62 3.22 -4.68
N LEU A 54 6.47 4.25 -4.68
CA LEU A 54 7.67 4.27 -3.85
C LEU A 54 7.54 5.22 -2.67
N HIS A 55 7.99 4.76 -1.51
CA HIS A 55 8.28 5.63 -0.40
C HIS A 55 9.65 6.27 -0.62
N GLY A 56 9.73 7.61 -0.48
CA GLY A 56 10.97 8.35 -0.70
C GLY A 56 12.09 7.89 0.25
N ARG A 57 13.29 7.63 -0.28
CA ARG A 57 14.42 7.13 0.54
C ARG A 57 14.94 8.15 1.54
N ASP A 58 14.74 9.42 1.24
CA ASP A 58 15.13 10.59 2.02
C ASP A 58 13.97 11.20 2.83
N HIS A 59 12.84 10.49 2.97
CA HIS A 59 11.66 10.98 3.69
C HIS A 59 11.95 11.41 5.14
N LEU A 60 12.96 10.85 5.81
CA LEU A 60 13.34 11.24 7.17
C LEU A 60 14.23 12.49 7.24
N THR A 61 14.93 12.82 6.16
CA THR A 61 15.81 14.00 6.10
C THR A 61 15.14 15.18 5.42
N GLN A 62 14.08 14.95 4.63
CA GLN A 62 13.31 16.01 4.00
C GLN A 62 12.44 16.78 5.01
N PRO A 63 12.61 18.12 5.12
CA PRO A 63 11.73 18.95 5.93
C PRO A 63 10.28 18.89 5.41
N GLY A 64 9.32 18.65 6.31
CA GLY A 64 7.89 18.63 5.97
C GLY A 64 7.33 17.28 5.55
N SER A 65 8.13 16.21 5.57
CA SER A 65 7.65 14.84 5.37
C SER A 65 6.61 14.46 6.43
N ARG A 66 5.35 14.30 6.01
CA ARG A 66 4.23 13.95 6.90
C ARG A 66 4.40 12.62 7.63
N CYS A 67 5.19 11.71 7.07
CA CYS A 67 5.46 10.42 7.65
C CYS A 67 6.54 10.45 8.74
N ASN A 68 7.38 11.49 8.79
CA ASN A 68 8.44 11.59 9.76
C ASN A 68 7.88 12.10 11.09
N ARG A 69 7.96 11.27 12.13
CA ARG A 69 7.66 11.62 13.51
C ARG A 69 8.91 11.36 14.35
N ASP A 70 9.54 12.45 14.79
CA ASP A 70 10.72 12.43 15.66
C ASP A 70 11.88 11.56 15.12
N GLY A 71 12.10 11.57 13.81
CA GLY A 71 13.16 10.81 13.13
C GLY A 71 12.76 9.40 12.71
N TRP A 72 11.48 9.01 12.88
CA TRP A 72 10.97 7.69 12.53
C TRP A 72 9.81 7.77 11.54
N CYS A 73 9.74 6.80 10.62
CA CYS A 73 8.61 6.70 9.69
C CYS A 73 7.41 6.09 10.40
N ILE A 74 6.30 6.82 10.49
CA ILE A 74 5.05 6.30 11.07
C ILE A 74 4.45 5.13 10.26
N TYR A 75 4.87 4.97 8.99
CA TYR A 75 4.47 3.87 8.12
C TYR A 75 5.49 2.72 8.11
N GLY A 76 6.53 2.78 8.94
CA GLY A 76 7.50 1.70 9.12
C GLY A 76 8.52 1.54 7.98
N PHE A 77 8.71 2.56 7.13
CA PHE A 77 9.74 2.50 6.09
C PHE A 77 11.15 2.78 6.63
N PRO A 78 12.18 2.08 6.10
CA PRO A 78 12.07 0.96 5.16
C PRO A 78 11.50 -0.30 5.83
N GLN A 79 10.58 -0.97 5.12
CA GLN A 79 9.89 -2.17 5.63
C GLN A 79 10.82 -3.39 5.60
N ARG A 80 10.61 -4.38 6.47
CA ARG A 80 11.47 -5.57 6.53
C ARG A 80 11.26 -6.48 5.31
N THR A 81 12.34 -7.09 4.83
CA THR A 81 12.27 -8.19 3.86
C THR A 81 11.76 -9.46 4.54
N GLN A 82 10.91 -10.22 3.84
CA GLN A 82 10.39 -11.50 4.32
C GLN A 82 9.86 -12.35 3.15
N PRO A 83 9.96 -13.69 3.26
CA PRO A 83 9.67 -14.61 2.15
C PRO A 83 8.18 -14.88 1.93
N SER A 84 7.30 -14.48 2.85
CA SER A 84 5.86 -14.71 2.75
C SER A 84 5.07 -13.60 3.43
N THR A 85 3.85 -13.38 2.95
CA THR A 85 2.89 -12.49 3.61
C THR A 85 2.40 -13.14 4.92
N THR A 86 2.35 -12.39 6.01
CA THR A 86 1.94 -12.87 7.33
C THR A 86 0.99 -11.89 8.02
N ILE A 87 0.27 -12.36 9.04
CA ILE A 87 -0.60 -11.55 9.89
C ILE A 87 -0.05 -11.61 11.32
N ASP A 88 0.13 -10.46 11.95
CA ASP A 88 0.57 -10.40 13.35
C ASP A 88 -0.59 -10.54 14.36
N GLU A 89 -0.25 -10.58 15.65
CA GLU A 89 -1.22 -10.65 16.76
C GLU A 89 -2.20 -9.46 16.82
N HIS A 90 -1.91 -8.38 16.10
CA HIS A 90 -2.75 -7.19 15.97
C HIS A 90 -3.54 -7.15 14.66
N MET A 91 -3.62 -8.28 13.93
CA MET A 91 -4.31 -8.41 12.66
C MET A 91 -3.76 -7.50 11.54
N ARG A 92 -2.50 -7.08 11.66
CA ARG A 92 -1.82 -6.30 10.61
C ARG A 92 -1.15 -7.23 9.62
N ILE A 93 -1.30 -6.90 8.34
CA ILE A 93 -0.66 -7.65 7.26
C ILE A 93 0.75 -7.13 7.07
N HIS A 94 1.71 -8.05 7.14
CA HIS A 94 3.07 -7.84 6.73
C HIS A 94 3.24 -8.49 5.35
N TRP A 95 3.42 -7.69 4.31
CA TRP A 95 3.53 -8.16 2.92
C TRP A 95 4.87 -8.81 2.62
N ARG A 96 4.87 -9.86 1.79
CA ARG A 96 6.09 -10.45 1.23
C ARG A 96 6.96 -9.40 0.53
N ARG A 97 8.27 -9.44 0.78
CA ARG A 97 9.30 -8.55 0.21
C ARG A 97 10.61 -9.31 0.09
N HIS A 98 10.99 -9.70 -1.14
CA HIS A 98 12.15 -10.57 -1.35
C HIS A 98 13.50 -9.86 -1.29
N GLU A 99 13.60 -8.64 -1.83
CA GLU A 99 14.87 -7.93 -1.96
C GLU A 99 14.86 -6.62 -1.19
N GLU A 100 16.05 -6.08 -0.90
CA GLU A 100 16.21 -4.79 -0.21
C GLU A 100 15.54 -3.63 -0.97
N GLU A 101 15.48 -3.71 -2.29
CA GLU A 101 14.75 -2.72 -3.10
C GLU A 101 13.27 -2.70 -2.73
N ASP A 102 12.67 -3.87 -2.50
CA ASP A 102 11.25 -4.01 -2.18
C ASP A 102 10.91 -3.39 -0.83
N MET A 103 11.86 -3.15 0.08
CA MET A 103 11.62 -2.50 1.38
C MET A 103 10.98 -1.11 1.28
N TRP A 104 11.09 -0.47 0.11
CA TRP A 104 10.60 0.88 -0.17
C TRP A 104 9.29 0.91 -0.96
N ALA A 105 8.83 -0.24 -1.46
CA ALA A 105 7.60 -0.32 -2.22
C ALA A 105 6.38 -0.15 -1.30
N VAL A 106 5.48 0.75 -1.65
CA VAL A 106 4.15 0.86 -1.03
C VAL A 106 3.28 -0.27 -1.60
N PRO A 107 2.49 -0.99 -0.79
CA PRO A 107 1.58 -2.02 -1.30
C PRO A 107 0.64 -1.47 -2.38
N TYR A 108 0.49 -2.21 -3.48
CA TYR A 108 -0.29 -1.79 -4.64
C TYR A 108 -1.03 -2.98 -5.25
N CYS A 109 -2.16 -2.71 -5.91
CA CYS A 109 -2.83 -3.68 -6.75
C CYS A 109 -2.32 -3.56 -8.20
N PRO A 110 -1.66 -4.60 -8.77
CA PRO A 110 -1.09 -4.52 -10.12
C PRO A 110 -2.11 -4.13 -11.21
N ALA A 111 -3.33 -4.67 -11.13
CA ALA A 111 -4.39 -4.37 -12.09
C ALA A 111 -4.83 -2.91 -12.01
N LEU A 112 -5.01 -2.37 -10.80
CA LEU A 112 -5.40 -0.97 -10.61
C LEU A 112 -4.27 -0.02 -11.01
N LEU A 113 -3.02 -0.32 -10.66
CA LEU A 113 -1.87 0.50 -11.05
C LEU A 113 -1.67 0.51 -12.57
N SER A 114 -1.85 -0.64 -13.21
CA SER A 114 -1.78 -0.74 -14.66
C SER A 114 -2.85 0.12 -15.34
N LEU A 115 -4.06 0.14 -14.79
CA LEU A 115 -5.18 0.91 -15.34
C LEU A 115 -5.05 2.42 -15.07
N ALA A 116 -4.75 2.80 -13.84
CA ALA A 116 -4.83 4.20 -13.40
C ALA A 116 -3.54 4.99 -13.62
N ASP A 117 -2.36 4.33 -13.60
CA ASP A 117 -1.04 4.97 -13.69
C ASP A 117 -0.90 6.23 -12.82
N CYS A 118 -1.34 6.13 -11.57
CA CYS A 118 -1.27 7.21 -10.60
C CYS A 118 -0.90 6.70 -9.21
N HIS A 119 -0.58 7.63 -8.32
CA HIS A 119 -0.39 7.31 -6.92
C HIS A 119 -1.73 7.05 -6.22
N PHE A 120 -1.81 5.95 -5.48
CA PHE A 120 -2.92 5.64 -4.59
C PHE A 120 -2.40 4.83 -3.41
N HIS A 121 -3.17 4.86 -2.31
CA HIS A 121 -2.95 4.00 -1.18
C HIS A 121 -3.86 2.77 -1.30
N PHE A 122 -3.27 1.58 -1.21
CA PHE A 122 -4.01 0.32 -1.25
C PHE A 122 -3.65 -0.48 -0.01
N ASP A 123 -4.66 -0.80 0.81
CA ASP A 123 -4.47 -1.55 2.04
C ASP A 123 -5.56 -2.62 2.20
N VAL A 124 -5.21 -3.70 2.90
CA VAL A 124 -6.11 -4.81 3.20
C VAL A 124 -6.15 -4.99 4.71
N VAL A 125 -7.36 -4.98 5.27
CA VAL A 125 -7.58 -5.03 6.72
C VAL A 125 -8.55 -6.16 7.04
N TYR A 126 -8.16 -7.07 7.93
CA TYR A 126 -9.02 -8.17 8.39
C TYR A 126 -10.00 -7.74 9.49
N THR A 127 -9.68 -6.72 10.30
CA THR A 127 -10.59 -6.17 11.31
C THR A 127 -10.94 -4.72 11.02
N ALA A 128 -12.18 -4.47 10.63
CA ALA A 128 -12.70 -3.14 10.39
C ALA A 128 -12.91 -2.36 11.71
N SER A 129 -11.85 -1.80 12.28
CA SER A 129 -11.96 -0.63 13.16
C SER A 129 -11.93 0.61 12.27
N VAL A 130 -13.00 0.85 11.51
CA VAL A 130 -13.10 2.07 10.70
C VAL A 130 -13.35 3.24 11.67
N GLN A 131 -12.27 3.84 12.18
CA GLN A 131 -12.36 5.18 12.75
C GLN A 131 -12.48 6.16 11.58
N LEU A 132 -13.72 6.54 11.27
CA LEU A 132 -13.98 7.70 10.43
C LEU A 132 -13.44 8.94 11.17
N PRO A 133 -12.68 9.83 10.50
CA PRO A 133 -12.36 11.11 11.09
C PRO A 133 -13.67 11.88 11.34
N LEU A 134 -13.83 12.41 12.55
CA LEU A 134 -14.88 13.38 12.91
C LEU A 134 -14.71 14.67 12.09
#